data_AF-A0A2D4LSV3-F1
#
_entry.id   AF-A0A2D4LSV3-F1
#
_cell.length_a   1.000
_cell.length_b   1.000
_cell.length_c   1.000
_cell.angle_alpha   90.00
_cell.angle_beta   90.00
_cell.angle_gamma   90.00
#
_symmetry.space_group_name_H-M   'P 1'
#
loop_
_entity.id
_entity.type
_entity.pdbx_description
1 polymer ?
#
loop_
_entity_poly.entity_id
_entity_poly.type
_entity_poly.pdbx_seq_one_letter_code
_entity_poly.pdbx_strand_id
1 'polypeptide(L)'
;AEYMGRTRRGGPRSMADLAAAPSPRQRLDACLELLGAAAGRPEQFLSVQDGLAADFVALTKALYDFHHALRGEAVAGSPLEQLVVENFDEEQIWQQLELQNHAVLGSLKKAVARNVEDEGKGVLSLLPDIEEEEEEEEDETGDGEEDMDVEDQAEKEPSSSHTVGRRR
;
A
#
# COMPACT_ATOMS: atom_id res chain seq x y z
N ALA A 1 -5.53 3.93 49.55
CA ALA A 1 -4.62 4.53 48.57
C ALA A 1 -4.31 3.47 47.52
N GLU A 2 -3.93 3.88 46.31
CA GLU A 2 -3.58 3.05 45.15
C GLU A 2 -4.77 2.58 44.31
N TYR A 3 -5.36 3.52 43.57
CA TYR A 3 -5.97 3.20 42.28
C TYR A 3 -4.92 3.50 41.22
N MET A 4 -4.39 2.43 40.62
CA MET A 4 -3.38 2.46 39.58
C MET A 4 -3.79 3.42 38.46
N GLY A 5 -2.92 4.40 38.21
CA GLY A 5 -3.02 5.25 37.04
C GLY A 5 -2.87 4.41 35.79
N ARG A 6 -3.96 4.23 35.04
CA ARG A 6 -3.85 3.81 33.64
C ARG A 6 -3.09 4.91 32.93
N THR A 7 -1.83 4.64 32.63
CA THR A 7 -1.07 5.36 31.62
C THR A 7 -1.91 5.33 30.34
N ARG A 8 -2.53 6.48 30.02
CA ARG A 8 -3.01 6.72 28.67
C ARG A 8 -1.77 6.62 27.80
N ARG A 9 -1.60 5.50 27.09
CA ARG A 9 -0.66 5.44 25.97
C ARG A 9 -1.04 6.65 25.11
N GLY A 10 -0.13 7.61 25.03
CA GLY A 10 -0.34 8.79 24.21
C GLY A 10 -0.53 8.30 22.80
N GLY A 11 -1.77 8.40 22.29
CA GLY A 11 -2.04 8.25 20.88
C GLY A 11 -1.19 9.24 20.09
N PRO A 12 -0.95 8.96 18.80
CA PRO A 12 -0.12 9.80 17.94
C PRO A 12 -0.62 11.24 18.02
N ARG A 13 0.29 12.14 18.40
CA ARG A 13 -0.05 13.56 18.65
C ARG A 13 0.12 14.39 17.39
N SER A 14 0.68 13.79 16.33
CA SER A 14 0.91 14.43 15.04
C SER A 14 0.94 13.43 13.89
N MET A 15 0.80 13.94 12.66
CA MET A 15 1.03 13.20 11.41
C MET A 15 2.42 12.53 11.34
N ALA A 16 3.44 13.05 12.03
CA ALA A 16 4.77 12.45 12.05
C ALA A 16 4.81 11.11 12.81
N ASP A 17 3.93 10.93 13.79
CA ASP A 17 3.81 9.67 14.54
C ASP A 17 3.14 8.57 13.68
N LEU A 18 2.36 8.95 12.67
CA LEU A 18 1.66 8.03 11.75
C LEU A 18 2.64 7.28 10.83
N ALA A 19 3.70 7.95 10.37
CA ALA A 19 4.75 7.34 9.55
C ALA A 19 5.67 6.39 10.33
N ALA A 20 5.73 6.54 11.66
CA ALA A 20 6.60 5.77 12.56
C ALA A 20 5.95 4.52 13.16
N ALA A 21 4.66 4.27 12.90
CA ALA A 21 3.96 3.12 13.46
C ALA A 21 4.41 1.80 12.80
N PRO A 22 4.80 0.78 13.58
CA PRO A 22 5.50 -0.40 13.06
C PRO A 22 4.62 -1.40 12.30
N SER A 23 3.28 -1.30 12.39
CA SER A 23 2.37 -2.20 11.64
C SER A 23 1.30 -1.44 10.85
N PRO A 24 0.85 -2.01 9.71
CA PRO A 24 -0.33 -1.58 8.96
C PRO A 24 -1.55 -1.21 9.82
N ARG A 25 -1.87 -2.07 10.78
CA ARG A 25 -3.03 -1.92 11.65
C ARG A 25 -2.92 -0.72 12.59
N GLN A 26 -1.74 -0.49 13.17
CA GLN A 26 -1.50 0.66 14.04
C GLN A 26 -1.55 1.99 13.29
N ARG A 27 -1.11 2.00 12.02
CA ARG A 27 -1.28 3.18 11.14
C ARG A 27 -2.75 3.48 10.91
N LEU A 28 -3.57 2.47 10.63
CA LEU A 28 -5.01 2.65 10.49
C LEU A 28 -5.68 3.15 11.79
N ASP A 29 -5.36 2.54 12.93
CA ASP A 29 -5.89 2.95 14.23
C ASP A 29 -5.56 4.42 14.54
N ALA A 30 -4.32 4.84 14.25
CA ALA A 30 -3.87 6.22 14.38
C ALA A 30 -4.66 7.20 13.49
N CYS A 31 -4.90 6.84 12.21
CA CYS A 31 -5.77 7.63 11.33
C CYS A 31 -7.19 7.76 11.92
N LEU A 32 -7.77 6.67 12.42
CA LEU A 32 -9.13 6.68 12.96
C LEU A 32 -9.23 7.52 14.23
N GLU A 33 -8.23 7.48 15.11
CA GLU A 33 -8.16 8.34 16.30
C GLU A 33 -8.09 9.82 15.95
N LEU A 34 -7.23 10.20 14.99
CA LEU A 34 -7.10 11.58 14.52
C LEU A 34 -8.40 12.09 13.88
N LEU A 35 -9.01 11.27 13.01
CA LEU A 35 -10.29 11.58 12.38
C LEU A 35 -11.39 11.77 13.42
N GLY A 36 -11.48 10.89 14.41
CA GLY A 36 -12.45 10.98 15.50
C GLY A 36 -12.27 12.24 16.34
N ALA A 37 -11.03 12.62 16.65
CA ALA A 37 -10.71 13.84 17.39
C ALA A 37 -11.11 15.11 16.61
N ALA A 38 -10.86 15.14 15.30
CA ALA A 38 -11.24 16.24 14.42
C ALA A 38 -12.76 16.35 14.24
N ALA A 39 -13.43 15.23 13.96
CA ALA A 39 -14.88 15.17 13.76
C ALA A 39 -15.67 15.45 15.06
N GLY A 40 -15.07 15.22 16.23
CA GLY A 40 -15.67 15.48 17.54
C GLY A 40 -15.80 16.96 17.91
N ARG A 41 -15.29 17.88 17.08
CA ARG A 41 -15.27 19.33 17.35
C ARG A 41 -15.85 20.12 16.17
N PRO A 42 -17.15 19.94 15.86
CA PRO A 42 -17.79 20.54 14.69
C PRO A 42 -17.73 22.08 14.68
N GLU A 43 -17.58 22.73 15.84
CA GLU A 43 -17.42 24.17 15.96
C GLU A 43 -16.19 24.73 15.24
N GLN A 44 -15.15 23.91 15.03
CA GLN A 44 -13.95 24.35 14.35
C GLN A 44 -14.23 24.63 12.85
N PHE A 45 -15.22 23.95 12.26
CA PHE A 45 -15.66 24.12 10.86
C PHE A 45 -16.43 25.40 10.55
N LEU A 46 -16.64 26.26 11.55
CA LEU A 46 -17.32 27.55 11.38
C LEU A 46 -16.36 28.69 10.99
N SER A 47 -15.05 28.42 10.91
CA SER A 47 -14.03 29.37 10.47
C SER A 47 -13.16 28.76 9.37
N VAL A 48 -12.29 29.56 8.72
CA VAL A 48 -11.25 29.03 7.83
C VAL A 48 -10.27 28.22 8.67
N GLN A 49 -9.97 27.00 8.24
CA GLN A 49 -9.15 26.05 9.00
C GLN A 49 -8.00 25.49 8.18
N ASP A 50 -7.00 26.32 7.87
CA ASP A 50 -5.87 25.86 7.05
C ASP A 50 -5.12 24.68 7.69
N GLY A 51 -4.96 24.72 9.02
CA GLY A 51 -4.34 23.61 9.77
C GLY A 51 -5.17 22.33 9.74
N LEU A 52 -6.48 22.42 9.99
CA LEU A 52 -7.34 21.23 9.95
C LEU A 52 -7.48 20.68 8.52
N ALA A 53 -7.53 21.55 7.52
CA ALA A 53 -7.54 21.15 6.11
C ALA A 53 -6.26 20.39 5.75
N ALA A 54 -5.08 20.87 6.18
CA ALA A 54 -3.82 20.17 5.98
C ALA A 54 -3.82 18.79 6.66
N ASP A 55 -4.33 18.69 7.89
CA ASP A 55 -4.45 17.41 8.61
C ASP A 55 -5.40 16.45 7.87
N PHE A 56 -6.54 16.93 7.36
CA PHE A 56 -7.48 16.11 6.59
C PHE A 56 -6.91 15.65 5.25
N VAL A 57 -6.20 16.51 4.53
CA VAL A 57 -5.52 16.13 3.29
C VAL A 57 -4.49 15.04 3.58
N ALA A 58 -3.69 15.23 4.62
CA ALA A 58 -2.64 14.30 4.97
C ALA A 58 -3.20 12.95 5.46
N LEU A 59 -4.30 12.97 6.23
CA LEU A 59 -5.00 11.78 6.70
C LEU A 59 -5.68 11.02 5.54
N THR A 60 -6.31 11.74 4.62
CA THR A 60 -6.94 11.14 3.43
C THR A 60 -5.88 10.51 2.53
N LYS A 61 -4.74 11.19 2.33
CA LYS A 61 -3.58 10.65 1.62
C LYS A 61 -3.08 9.38 2.29
N ALA A 62 -2.84 9.41 3.60
CA ALA A 62 -2.32 8.26 4.33
C ALA A 62 -3.24 7.04 4.21
N LEU A 63 -4.56 7.23 4.30
CA LEU A 63 -5.54 6.14 4.12
C LEU A 63 -5.56 5.59 2.70
N TYR A 64 -5.52 6.47 1.70
CA TYR A 64 -5.49 6.07 0.30
C TYR A 64 -4.21 5.28 -0.02
N ASP A 65 -3.05 5.84 0.31
CA ASP A 65 -1.73 5.24 0.05
C ASP A 65 -1.59 3.91 0.78
N PHE A 66 -2.14 3.81 2.00
CA PHE A 66 -2.19 2.56 2.77
C PHE A 66 -2.96 1.46 2.02
N HIS A 67 -4.16 1.77 1.55
CA HIS A 67 -4.98 0.84 0.79
C HIS A 67 -4.32 0.47 -0.55
N HIS A 68 -3.65 1.41 -1.20
CA HIS A 68 -2.87 1.15 -2.41
C HIS A 68 -1.69 0.20 -2.16
N ALA A 69 -0.95 0.40 -1.06
CA ALA A 69 0.15 -0.48 -0.67
C ALA A 69 -0.35 -1.92 -0.39
N LEU A 70 -1.53 -2.07 0.23
CA LEU A 70 -2.12 -3.40 0.48
C LEU A 70 -2.54 -4.13 -0.80
N ARG A 71 -2.81 -3.43 -1.90
CA ARG A 71 -3.21 -4.06 -3.17
C ARG A 71 -2.06 -4.81 -3.83
N GLY A 72 -0.81 -4.45 -3.55
CA GLY A 72 0.39 -5.07 -4.12
C GLY A 72 0.64 -4.78 -5.61
N GLU A 73 -0.42 -4.69 -6.41
CA GLU A 73 -0.34 -4.39 -7.85
C GLU A 73 -0.77 -2.96 -8.20
N ALA A 74 -0.02 -2.36 -9.12
CA ALA A 74 -0.40 -1.10 -9.76
C ALA A 74 -1.74 -1.25 -10.49
N VAL A 75 -2.60 -0.26 -10.33
CA VAL A 75 -3.91 -0.25 -11.00
C VAL A 75 -3.72 0.04 -12.47
N ALA A 76 -4.20 -0.86 -13.32
CA ALA A 76 -4.16 -0.64 -14.76
C ALA A 76 -4.84 0.69 -15.13
N GLY A 77 -4.18 1.46 -16.00
CA GLY A 77 -4.75 2.68 -16.58
C GLY A 77 -4.47 3.98 -15.82
N SER A 78 -3.72 3.98 -14.71
CA SER A 78 -3.35 5.22 -14.03
C SER A 78 -1.99 5.14 -13.30
N PRO A 79 -1.13 6.17 -13.41
CA PRO A 79 0.09 6.31 -12.60
C PRO A 79 -0.13 6.74 -11.14
N LEU A 80 -1.37 6.87 -10.65
CA LEU A 80 -1.66 7.42 -9.32
C LEU A 80 -1.43 6.40 -8.19
N GLU A 81 -0.17 6.19 -7.82
CA GLU A 81 0.24 5.33 -6.71
C GLU A 81 -0.02 5.95 -5.33
N GLN A 82 -0.04 7.29 -5.26
CA GLN A 82 -0.32 8.06 -4.06
C GLN A 82 -1.40 9.10 -4.34
N LEU A 83 -2.21 9.46 -3.33
CA LEU A 83 -3.33 10.38 -3.54
C LEU A 83 -2.87 11.79 -3.92
N VAL A 84 -1.80 12.27 -3.29
CA VAL A 84 -1.22 13.60 -3.51
C VAL A 84 0.15 13.40 -4.14
N VAL A 85 0.26 13.78 -5.42
CA VAL A 85 1.47 13.64 -6.24
C VAL A 85 2.04 15.02 -6.54
N GLU A 86 3.37 15.13 -6.53
CA GLU A 86 4.04 16.39 -6.85
C GLU A 86 3.68 16.85 -8.27
N ASN A 87 3.37 18.14 -8.42
CA ASN A 87 2.97 18.78 -9.68
C ASN A 87 1.62 18.35 -10.25
N PHE A 88 0.80 17.62 -9.49
CA PHE A 88 -0.59 17.38 -9.86
C PHE A 88 -1.50 18.43 -9.22
N ASP A 89 -2.37 19.01 -10.04
CA ASP A 89 -3.53 19.76 -9.56
C ASP A 89 -4.68 18.81 -9.16
N GLU A 90 -5.75 19.39 -8.59
CA GLU A 90 -6.89 18.63 -8.09
C GLU A 90 -7.61 17.90 -9.23
N GLU A 91 -7.77 18.55 -10.38
CA GLU A 91 -8.39 17.98 -11.57
C GLU A 91 -7.60 16.79 -12.12
N GLN A 92 -6.27 16.85 -12.09
CA GLN A 92 -5.40 15.74 -12.48
C GLN A 92 -5.55 14.56 -11.52
N ILE A 93 -5.60 14.79 -10.20
CA ILE A 93 -5.87 13.72 -9.22
C ILE A 93 -7.24 13.08 -9.51
N TRP A 94 -8.28 13.88 -9.77
CA TRP A 94 -9.63 13.38 -10.10
C TRP A 94 -9.66 12.50 -11.34
N GLN A 95 -9.01 12.92 -12.43
CA GLN A 95 -8.95 12.13 -13.66
C GLN A 95 -8.26 10.79 -13.43
N GLN A 96 -7.20 10.77 -12.63
CA GLN A 96 -6.53 9.52 -12.30
C GLN A 96 -7.40 8.59 -11.45
N LEU A 97 -8.09 9.12 -10.45
CA LEU A 97 -9.05 8.35 -9.65
C LEU A 97 -10.16 7.76 -10.54
N GLU A 98 -10.66 8.53 -11.51
CA GLU A 98 -11.65 8.03 -12.47
C GLU A 98 -11.12 6.85 -13.29
N LEU A 99 -9.90 6.96 -13.84
CA LEU A 99 -9.27 5.90 -14.60
C LEU A 99 -9.10 4.62 -13.76
N GLN A 100 -8.62 4.76 -12.53
CA GLN A 100 -8.49 3.62 -11.61
C GLN A 100 -9.82 2.99 -11.26
N ASN A 101 -10.84 3.80 -10.94
CA ASN A 101 -12.17 3.32 -10.60
C ASN A 101 -12.75 2.48 -11.73
N HIS A 102 -12.60 2.92 -12.99
CA HIS A 102 -13.05 2.16 -14.15
C HIS A 102 -12.33 0.81 -14.26
N ALA A 103 -11.02 0.78 -14.01
CA ALA A 103 -10.22 -0.45 -14.09
C ALA A 103 -10.61 -1.49 -13.01
N VAL A 104 -10.89 -1.05 -11.78
CA VAL A 104 -11.23 -1.97 -10.67
C VAL A 104 -12.72 -2.32 -10.56
N LEU A 105 -13.61 -1.58 -11.21
CA LEU A 105 -15.06 -1.79 -11.07
C LEU A 105 -15.48 -3.22 -11.47
N GLY A 106 -14.82 -3.79 -12.47
CA GLY A 106 -15.09 -5.15 -12.93
C GLY A 106 -14.74 -6.22 -11.90
N SER A 107 -13.60 -6.10 -11.21
CA SER A 107 -13.20 -7.05 -10.17
C SER A 107 -14.07 -6.91 -8.93
N LEU A 108 -14.39 -5.68 -8.51
CA LEU A 108 -15.28 -5.41 -7.39
C LEU A 108 -16.68 -5.99 -7.61
N LYS A 109 -17.26 -5.81 -8.80
CA LYS A 109 -18.56 -6.42 -9.16
C LYS A 109 -18.54 -7.94 -9.05
N LYS A 110 -17.45 -8.59 -9.49
CA LYS A 110 -17.29 -10.04 -9.40
C LYS A 110 -17.15 -10.51 -7.95
N ALA A 111 -16.37 -9.80 -7.13
CA ALA A 111 -16.21 -10.10 -5.71
C ALA A 111 -17.55 -10.03 -4.97
N VAL A 112 -18.33 -8.97 -5.22
CA VAL A 112 -19.68 -8.82 -4.67
C VAL A 112 -20.62 -9.93 -5.15
N ALA A 113 -20.62 -10.25 -6.44
CA ALA A 113 -21.47 -11.31 -6.99
C ALA A 113 -21.17 -12.67 -6.36
N ARG A 114 -19.89 -13.06 -6.26
CA ARG A 114 -19.45 -14.30 -5.61
C ARG A 114 -19.90 -14.36 -4.15
N ASN A 115 -19.75 -13.26 -3.41
CA ASN A 115 -20.16 -13.19 -2.01
C ASN A 115 -21.68 -13.38 -1.84
N VAL A 116 -22.49 -12.86 -2.78
CA VAL A 116 -23.95 -13.05 -2.78
C VAL A 116 -24.33 -14.49 -3.15
N GLU A 117 -23.65 -15.09 -4.13
CA GLU A 117 -23.85 -16.49 -4.53
C GLU A 117 -23.55 -17.47 -3.39
N ASP A 118 -22.58 -17.16 -2.54
CA ASP A 118 -22.26 -17.92 -1.33
C ASP A 118 -23.22 -17.64 -0.15
N GLU A 119 -24.44 -17.16 -0.44
CA GLU A 119 -25.46 -16.75 0.53
C GLU A 119 -24.97 -15.74 1.59
N GLY A 120 -23.90 -14.99 1.31
CA GLY A 120 -23.26 -14.11 2.28
C GLY A 120 -22.62 -14.85 3.47
N LYS A 121 -22.32 -16.14 3.32
CA LYS A 121 -21.61 -16.94 4.33
C LYS A 121 -20.10 -16.66 4.33
N GLY A 122 -19.56 -16.21 3.21
CA GLY A 122 -18.20 -15.70 3.10
C GLY A 122 -18.04 -14.30 3.68
N VAL A 123 -16.84 -14.01 4.17
CA VAL A 123 -16.41 -12.63 4.46
C VAL A 123 -16.08 -11.97 3.12
N LEU A 124 -16.73 -10.84 2.81
CA LEU A 124 -16.38 -10.05 1.63
C LEU A 124 -14.95 -9.49 1.79
N SER A 125 -13.97 -10.18 1.21
CA SER A 125 -12.61 -9.68 1.08
C SER A 125 -12.48 -8.95 -0.25
N LEU A 126 -12.18 -7.65 -0.18
CA LEU A 126 -11.88 -6.80 -1.34
C LEU A 126 -10.37 -6.63 -1.55
N LEU A 127 -9.59 -7.12 -0.60
CA LEU A 127 -8.15 -7.11 -0.61
C LEU A 127 -7.66 -8.47 -1.11
N PRO A 128 -6.52 -8.53 -1.82
CA PRO A 128 -5.86 -9.81 -2.04
C PRO A 128 -5.58 -10.47 -0.68
N ASP A 129 -5.68 -11.80 -0.63
CA ASP A 129 -5.24 -12.54 0.55
C ASP A 129 -3.73 -12.31 0.66
N ILE A 130 -3.32 -11.54 1.66
CA ILE A 130 -1.93 -11.36 2.00
C ILE A 130 -1.54 -12.68 2.67
N GLU A 131 -0.89 -13.57 1.92
CA GLU A 131 -0.18 -14.69 2.51
C GLU A 131 0.83 -14.06 3.47
N GLU A 132 0.58 -14.15 4.77
CA GLU A 132 1.61 -13.90 5.77
C GLU A 132 2.68 -14.95 5.46
N GLU A 133 3.78 -14.55 4.81
CA GLU A 133 5.00 -15.34 4.79
C GLU A 133 5.34 -15.57 6.26
N GLU A 134 4.94 -16.72 6.80
CA GLU A 134 5.50 -17.24 8.03
C GLU A 134 7.00 -17.27 7.75
N GLU A 135 7.76 -16.38 8.41
CA GLU A 135 9.20 -16.45 8.45
C GLU A 135 9.54 -17.86 8.93
N GLU A 136 9.82 -18.77 7.99
CA GLU A 136 10.46 -20.04 8.29
C GLU A 136 11.78 -19.63 8.95
N GLU A 137 11.85 -19.76 10.28
CA GLU A 137 13.11 -19.63 10.99
C GLU A 137 14.09 -20.61 10.32
N GLU A 138 15.04 -20.07 9.57
CA GLU A 138 16.21 -20.80 9.11
C GLU A 138 16.92 -21.31 10.36
N ASP A 139 16.64 -22.56 10.74
CA ASP A 139 17.44 -23.31 11.69
C ASP A 139 18.86 -23.41 11.09
N GLU A 140 19.73 -22.50 11.50
CA GLU A 140 21.18 -22.61 11.39
C GLU A 140 21.63 -23.89 12.14
N THR A 141 21.63 -25.02 11.44
CA THR A 141 22.52 -26.15 11.77
C THR A 141 23.59 -26.24 10.70
N GLY A 142 24.70 -25.54 10.96
CA GLY A 142 25.95 -25.81 10.29
C GLY A 142 26.55 -27.13 10.74
N ASP A 143 26.82 -28.02 9.78
CA ASP A 143 28.00 -28.89 9.71
C ASP A 143 28.08 -29.37 8.25
N GLY A 144 29.02 -28.88 7.43
CA GLY A 144 30.26 -29.63 7.17
C GLY A 144 29.93 -30.90 6.37
N GLU A 145 30.10 -30.95 5.05
CA GLU A 145 31.36 -31.39 4.45
C GLU A 145 31.38 -31.13 2.93
N GLU A 146 32.60 -30.89 2.47
CA GLU A 146 33.05 -30.54 1.12
C GLU A 146 32.85 -31.70 0.12
N ASP A 147 32.41 -31.41 -1.10
CA ASP A 147 32.99 -32.11 -2.25
C ASP A 147 33.06 -31.21 -3.49
N MET A 148 34.25 -31.16 -4.06
CA MET A 148 34.62 -30.42 -5.25
C MET A 148 34.31 -31.31 -6.45
N ASP A 149 33.55 -30.83 -7.43
CA ASP A 149 33.79 -31.27 -8.79
C ASP A 149 33.68 -30.11 -9.78
N VAL A 150 34.85 -29.81 -10.34
CA VAL A 150 35.09 -28.86 -11.42
C VAL A 150 34.91 -29.62 -12.72
N GLU A 151 33.91 -29.28 -13.53
CA GLU A 151 34.00 -29.49 -14.97
C GLU A 151 33.59 -28.23 -15.75
N ASP A 152 34.66 -27.59 -16.22
CA ASP A 152 34.79 -26.64 -17.31
C ASP A 152 34.10 -27.12 -18.60
N GLN A 153 33.29 -26.27 -19.22
CA GLN A 153 33.40 -26.03 -20.66
C GLN A 153 32.57 -24.83 -21.19
N ALA A 154 33.34 -23.83 -21.59
CA ALA A 154 33.29 -23.17 -22.90
C ALA A 154 32.14 -22.21 -23.24
N GLU A 155 32.48 -20.93 -23.04
CA GLU A 155 32.02 -19.77 -23.79
C GLU A 155 31.90 -20.02 -25.30
N LYS A 156 30.79 -19.57 -25.90
CA LYS A 156 30.78 -19.03 -27.27
C LYS A 156 29.71 -17.96 -27.44
N GLU A 157 30.14 -16.71 -27.37
CA GLU A 157 29.58 -15.67 -28.23
C GLU A 157 29.87 -16.01 -29.71
N PRO A 158 29.07 -15.45 -30.63
CA PRO A 158 29.72 -14.81 -31.75
C PRO A 158 29.15 -13.42 -32.03
N SER A 159 29.95 -12.41 -31.71
CA SER A 159 30.09 -11.23 -32.55
C SER A 159 30.87 -11.61 -33.82
N SER A 160 30.29 -11.42 -35.01
CA SER A 160 31.06 -10.94 -36.16
C SER A 160 30.17 -10.43 -37.31
N SER A 161 30.47 -9.17 -37.63
CA SER A 161 30.21 -8.35 -38.82
C SER A 161 30.39 -8.98 -40.22
N HIS A 162 30.09 -8.16 -41.25
CA HIS A 162 30.33 -8.27 -42.72
C HIS A 162 29.12 -8.80 -43.54
N THR A 163 28.64 -8.20 -44.64
CA THR A 163 29.14 -7.17 -45.59
C THR A 163 28.00 -6.60 -46.45
N VAL A 164 28.14 -5.33 -46.82
CA VAL A 164 27.79 -4.67 -48.11
C VAL A 164 27.00 -5.49 -49.15
N GLY A 165 25.84 -4.96 -49.57
CA GLY A 165 25.02 -5.51 -50.67
C GLY A 165 24.15 -4.47 -51.36
N ARG A 166 24.79 -3.56 -52.09
CA ARG A 166 24.23 -2.60 -53.06
C ARG A 166 23.39 -3.32 -54.14
N ARG A 167 22.27 -2.70 -54.58
CA ARG A 167 21.43 -2.87 -55.82
C ARG A 167 19.94 -2.93 -55.39
N ARG A 168 18.99 -2.20 -55.97
CA ARG A 168 18.88 -1.39 -57.18
C ARG A 168 17.76 -0.37 -56.96
#